data_AF-A0AAE3AC15-F1
#
_entry.id   AF-A0AAE3AC15-F1
#
_cell.length_a   1.000
_cell.length_b   1.000
_cell.length_c   1.000
_cell.angle_alpha   90.00
_cell.angle_beta   90.00
_cell.angle_gamma   90.00
#
_symmetry.space_group_name_H-M   'P 1'
#
loop_
_entity.id
_entity.type
_entity.pdbx_description
1 polymer ?
#
loop_
_entity_poly.entity_id
_entity_poly.type
_entity_poly.pdbx_seq_one_letter_code
_entity_poly.pdbx_strand_id
1 'polypeptide(L)' 'MKDTAKRAIVTVIVFVIIYVLSGPIIGYTNYDMYLKGIEFLSAVIGAGCYWIGSNKK' A
#
# COMPACT_ATOMS: atom_id res chain seq x y z
N MET A 1 8.86 -20.52 -4.08
CA MET A 1 8.57 -19.40 -3.16
C MET A 1 7.27 -19.72 -2.44
N LYS A 2 7.23 -19.82 -1.10
CA LYS A 2 5.95 -19.98 -0.37
C LYS A 2 4.99 -18.86 -0.81
N ASP A 3 3.74 -19.18 -1.10
CA ASP A 3 2.72 -18.20 -1.56
C ASP A 3 2.67 -16.94 -0.69
N THR A 4 2.91 -17.09 0.61
CA THR A 4 3.00 -16.00 1.58
C THR A 4 4.13 -15.00 1.27
N ALA A 5 5.32 -15.49 0.88
CA ALA A 5 6.45 -14.63 0.53
C ALA A 5 6.19 -13.89 -0.79
N LYS A 6 5.56 -14.54 -1.77
CA LYS A 6 5.15 -13.90 -3.02
C LYS A 6 4.12 -12.80 -2.76
N ARG A 7 3.13 -13.06 -1.90
CA ARG A 7 2.12 -12.07 -1.48
C ARG A 7 2.77 -10.87 -0.79
N ALA A 8 3.69 -11.09 0.15
CA ALA A 8 4.42 -10.04 0.85
C ALA A 8 5.26 -9.16 -0.08
N ILE A 9 5.95 -9.76 -1.06
CA ILE A 9 6.74 -9.02 -2.05
C ILE A 9 5.83 -8.14 -2.91
N VAL A 10 4.67 -8.66 -3.35
CA VAL A 10 3.71 -7.91 -4.16
C VAL A 10 3.13 -6.72 -3.37
N THR A 11 2.79 -6.87 -2.10
CA THR A 11 2.32 -5.75 -1.27
C THR A 11 3.38 -4.67 -1.12
N VAL A 12 4.64 -5.03 -0.93
CA VAL A 12 5.75 -4.04 -0.85
C VAL A 12 5.91 -3.30 -2.18
N ILE A 13 5.86 -4.01 -3.32
CA ILE A 13 5.98 -3.38 -4.65
C ILE A 13 4.82 -2.41 -4.89
N VAL A 14 3.58 -2.81 -4.59
CA VAL A 14 2.40 -1.94 -4.72
C VAL A 14 2.53 -0.70 -3.82
N PHE A 15 3.03 -0.87 -2.60
CA PHE A 15 3.27 0.25 -1.69
C PHE A 15 4.27 1.28 -2.26
N VAL A 16 5.41 0.80 -2.79
CA VAL A 16 6.42 1.68 -3.40
C VAL A 16 5.84 2.45 -4.60
N ILE A 17 5.06 1.78 -5.45
CA ILE A 17 4.41 2.42 -6.60
C ILE A 17 3.43 3.50 -6.15
N ILE A 18 2.57 3.21 -5.17
CA ILE A 18 1.61 4.19 -4.64
C ILE A 18 2.35 5.37 -4.01
N TYR A 19 3.39 5.13 -3.23
CA TYR A 19 4.18 6.20 -2.60
C TYR A 19 4.81 7.14 -3.63
N VAL A 20 5.48 6.58 -4.65
CA VAL A 20 6.12 7.37 -5.72
C VAL A 20 5.09 8.12 -6.56
N LEU A 21 3.95 7.50 -6.90
CA LEU A 21 2.88 8.16 -7.66
C LEU A 21 2.11 9.18 -6.83
N SER A 22 2.06 9.02 -5.50
CA SER A 22 1.36 9.94 -4.61
C SER A 22 2.06 11.29 -4.47
N GLY A 23 3.40 11.34 -4.53
CA GLY A 23 4.16 12.60 -4.46
C GLY A 23 3.70 13.65 -5.49
N PRO A 24 3.65 13.33 -6.80
CA PRO A 24 3.13 14.23 -7.82
C PRO A 24 1.65 14.59 -7.64
N ILE A 25 0.81 13.63 -7.23
CA ILE A 25 -0.64 13.83 -7.06
C ILE A 25 -0.91 14.76 -5.88
N ILE A 26 -0.21 14.58 -4.77
CA ILE A 26 -0.40 15.37 -3.56
C ILE A 26 0.21 16.76 -3.71
N GLY A 27 1.37 16.90 -4.36
CA GLY A 27 1.99 18.21 -4.64
C GLY A 27 1.13 19.15 -5.52
N TYR A 28 0.16 18.62 -6.26
CA TYR A 28 -0.78 19.39 -7.08
C TYR A 28 -1.98 19.92 -6.29
N THR A 29 -2.22 19.39 -5.08
CA THR A 29 -3.37 19.71 -4.25
C THR A 29 -2.88 20.33 -2.93
N ASN A 30 -3.46 21.44 -2.46
CA ASN A 30 -3.14 22.04 -1.15
C ASN A 30 -3.69 21.17 0.01
N TYR A 31 -3.46 19.86 -0.03
CA TYR A 31 -3.90 18.89 0.98
C TYR A 31 -2.77 18.58 1.95
N ASP A 32 -3.15 18.27 3.19
CA ASP A 32 -2.22 17.90 4.24
C ASP A 32 -1.53 16.56 3.92
N MET A 33 -0.32 16.65 3.38
CA MET A 33 0.43 15.55 2.76
C MET A 33 0.66 14.39 3.73
N TYR A 34 0.77 14.69 5.03
CA TYR A 34 0.93 13.71 6.09
C TYR A 34 -0.34 12.90 6.33
N LEU A 35 -1.51 13.57 6.34
CA LEU A 35 -2.79 12.91 6.60
C LEU A 35 -3.14 11.92 5.47
N LYS A 36 -2.91 12.32 4.21
CA LYS A 36 -3.14 11.44 3.06
C LYS A 36 -2.13 10.28 3.01
N GLY A 37 -0.88 10.54 3.37
CA GLY A 37 0.13 9.49 3.51
C GLY A 37 -0.26 8.41 4.53
N ILE A 38 -0.81 8.82 5.68
CA ILE A 38 -1.31 7.90 6.71
C ILE A 38 -2.55 7.12 6.23
N GLU A 39 -3.47 7.76 5.50
CA GLU A 39 -4.61 7.09 4.88
C GLU A 39 -4.18 6.01 3.87
N PHE A 40 -3.24 6.35 2.97
CA PHE A 40 -2.72 5.39 1.99
C PHE A 40 -1.97 4.25 2.67
N LEU A 41 -1.14 4.54 3.68
CA LEU A 41 -0.44 3.53 4.46
C LEU A 41 -1.42 2.60 5.18
N SER A 42 -2.46 3.14 5.82
CA SER A 42 -3.51 2.34 6.48
C SER A 42 -4.28 1.46 5.49
N ALA A 43 -4.63 2.00 4.31
CA ALA A 43 -5.33 1.24 3.28
C ALA A 43 -4.47 0.09 2.74
N VAL A 44 -3.17 0.33 2.51
CA VAL A 44 -2.26 -0.70 2.00
C VAL A 44 -1.96 -1.76 3.06
N ILE A 45 -1.74 -1.38 4.32
CA ILE A 45 -1.56 -2.34 5.42
C ILE A 45 -2.84 -3.15 5.62
N GLY A 46 -4.01 -2.52 5.64
CA GLY A 46 -5.30 -3.20 5.78
C GLY A 46 -5.55 -4.20 4.65
N ALA A 47 -5.37 -3.79 3.39
CA ALA A 47 -5.50 -4.64 2.22
C ALA A 47 -4.45 -5.77 2.21
N GLY A 48 -3.22 -5.47 2.61
CA GLY A 48 -2.13 -6.44 2.69
C GLY A 48 -2.35 -7.50 3.77
N CYS A 49 -2.78 -7.10 4.97
CA CYS A 49 -3.13 -8.01 6.05
C CYS A 49 -4.34 -8.88 5.69
N TYR A 50 -5.38 -8.30 5.08
CA TYR A 50 -6.53 -9.04 4.56
C TYR A 50 -6.09 -10.07 3.51
N TRP A 51 -5.26 -9.66 2.55
CA TRP A 51 -4.83 -10.53 1.47
C TRP A 51 -3.85 -11.62 1.93
N ILE A 52 -2.91 -11.32 2.84
CA ILE A 52 -1.95 -12.31 3.37
C ILE A 52 -2.68 -13.33 4.26
N GLY A 53 -3.59 -12.88 5.13
CA GLY A 53 -4.40 -13.73 6.01
C GLY A 53 -5.58 -14.42 5.32
N SER A 54 -5.97 -13.99 4.12
CA SER A 54 -7.04 -14.60 3.33
C SER A 54 -6.68 -16.05 2.99
N ASN A 55 -7.44 -16.97 3.59
CA ASN A 55 -7.31 -18.41 3.45
C ASN A 55 -7.58 -18.81 1.99
N LYS A 56 -6.56 -19.37 1.32
CA LYS A 56 -6.74 -20.01 0.01
C LYS A 56 -7.35 -21.39 0.27
N LYS A 57 -8.68 -21.48 0.18
CA LYS A 57 -9.31 -22.76 -0.12
C LYS A 57 -8.86 -23.22 -1.50
#